data_AF-A0A7S2YV61-F1
#
_entry.id   AF-A0A7S2YV61-F1
#
_cell.length_a   1.000
_cell.length_b   1.000
_cell.length_c   1.000
_cell.angle_alpha   90.00
_cell.angle_beta   90.00
_cell.angle_gamma   90.00
#
_symmetry.space_group_name_H-M   'P 1'
#
loop_
_entity.id
_entity.type
_entity.pdbx_description
1 polymer ?
#
loop_
_entity_poly.entity_id
_entity_poly.type
_entity_poly.pdbx_seq_one_letter_code
_entity_poly.pdbx_strand_id
1 'polypeptide(L)'
;VTVIREIVQLKKQLANICASRVGAGSGQDGNLDEFSVLQKAVDAAGGKDGLQKVTPRCNAQMALAIRHAIFVGWADRVARRITVSEMVREESGTTTMRRKRRYKTLLSSQVCSVRSPVSRNRPEWVTYTTLQEGRTGNINMECVTEVHPSWLTDFHLDKL
;
A
#
# COMPACT_ATOMS: atom_id res chain seq x y z
N VAL A 1 -2.58 -5.49 25.96
CA VAL A 1 -1.16 -5.11 26.22
C VAL A 1 -0.16 -6.00 25.45
N THR A 2 -0.52 -7.23 25.07
CA THR A 2 0.32 -8.17 24.31
C THR A 2 0.64 -7.70 22.89
N VAL A 3 -0.35 -7.26 22.12
CA VAL A 3 -0.18 -6.85 20.70
C VAL A 3 0.88 -5.76 20.51
N ILE A 4 0.91 -4.74 21.38
CA ILE A 4 1.91 -3.66 21.27
C ILE A 4 3.32 -4.20 21.54
N ARG A 5 3.48 -5.10 22.51
CA ARG A 5 4.79 -5.72 22.81
C ARG A 5 5.26 -6.59 21.65
N GLU A 6 4.35 -7.37 21.07
CA GLU A 6 4.63 -8.18 19.88
C GLU A 6 5.03 -7.32 18.68
N ILE A 7 4.34 -6.20 18.43
CA ILE A 7 4.71 -5.25 17.36
C ILE A 7 6.13 -4.69 17.60
N VAL A 8 6.46 -4.32 18.84
CA VAL A 8 7.80 -3.82 19.17
C VAL A 8 8.87 -4.91 18.95
N GLN A 9 8.57 -6.15 19.32
CA GLN A 9 9.48 -7.28 19.09
C GLN A 9 9.65 -7.57 17.60
N LEU A 10 8.57 -7.58 16.84
CA LEU A 10 8.59 -7.79 15.39
C LEU A 10 9.39 -6.68 14.70
N LYS A 11 9.22 -5.42 15.10
CA LYS A 11 10.02 -4.30 14.60
C LYS A 11 11.52 -4.54 14.82
N LYS A 12 11.90 -5.02 16.01
CA LYS A 12 13.31 -5.33 16.31
C LYS A 12 13.84 -6.47 15.45
N GLN A 13 13.05 -7.53 15.27
CA GLN A 13 13.42 -8.67 14.43
C GLN A 13 13.62 -8.25 12.97
N LEU A 14 12.69 -7.47 12.41
CA LEU A 14 12.79 -6.95 11.04
C LEU A 14 14.00 -6.02 10.87
N ALA A 15 14.24 -5.10 11.81
CA ALA A 15 15.42 -4.24 11.79
C ALA A 15 16.74 -5.05 11.76
N ASN A 16 16.80 -6.14 12.52
CA ASN A 16 17.97 -7.02 12.54
C ASN A 16 18.17 -7.74 11.21
N ILE A 17 17.09 -8.24 10.60
CA ILE A 17 17.14 -8.91 9.30
C ILE A 17 17.58 -7.94 8.21
N CYS A 18 17.03 -6.73 8.18
CA CYS A 18 17.41 -5.72 7.19
C CYS A 18 18.88 -5.34 7.33
N ALA A 19 19.36 -5.07 8.56
CA ALA A 19 20.75 -4.71 8.79
C ALA A 19 21.72 -5.86 8.46
N SER A 20 21.37 -7.11 8.76
CA SER A 20 22.26 -8.25 8.48
C SER A 20 22.38 -8.57 6.99
N ARG A 21 21.29 -8.43 6.23
CA ARG A 21 21.29 -8.62 4.77
C ARG A 21 22.15 -7.58 4.05
N VAL A 22 22.17 -6.36 4.59
CA VAL A 22 22.99 -5.25 4.08
C VAL A 22 24.46 -5.38 4.52
N GLY A 23 24.76 -5.99 5.67
CA GLY A 23 26.15 -6.29 6.06
C GLY A 23 26.78 -7.52 5.39
N ALA A 24 25.98 -8.44 4.85
CA ALA A 24 26.45 -9.72 4.29
C ALA A 24 26.79 -9.70 2.79
N GLY A 25 26.44 -8.63 2.06
CA GLY A 25 26.63 -8.51 0.61
C GLY A 25 27.93 -7.84 0.18
N SER A 26 28.97 -7.86 1.02
CA SER A 26 30.30 -7.33 0.67
C SER A 26 31.08 -8.17 -0.36
N GLY A 27 30.47 -9.20 -0.93
CA GLY A 27 31.04 -9.95 -2.03
C GLY A 27 29.99 -10.79 -2.76
N GLN A 28 30.04 -10.72 -4.08
CA GLN A 28 29.35 -11.56 -5.06
C GLN A 28 27.93 -11.11 -5.48
N ASP A 29 27.86 -10.85 -6.78
CA ASP A 29 26.70 -10.78 -7.66
C ASP A 29 25.94 -9.44 -7.77
N GLY A 30 26.50 -8.56 -8.62
CA GLY A 30 25.77 -8.06 -9.78
C GLY A 30 24.85 -6.83 -9.63
N ASN A 31 24.59 -6.31 -8.42
CA ASN A 31 23.80 -5.07 -8.28
C ASN A 31 24.38 -4.09 -7.25
N LEU A 32 25.60 -3.62 -7.55
CA LEU A 32 26.41 -2.74 -6.68
C LEU A 32 25.69 -1.43 -6.29
N ASP A 33 24.82 -0.90 -7.14
CA ASP A 33 24.18 0.40 -6.91
C ASP A 33 23.03 0.33 -5.90
N GLU A 34 22.09 -0.60 -6.07
CA GLU A 34 20.96 -0.77 -5.13
C GLU A 34 21.44 -1.16 -3.73
N PHE A 35 22.44 -2.05 -3.67
CA PHE A 35 23.04 -2.45 -2.40
C PHE A 35 23.74 -1.30 -1.70
N SER A 36 24.45 -0.44 -2.45
CA SER A 36 25.09 0.75 -1.89
C SER A 36 24.07 1.75 -1.34
N VAL A 37 22.92 1.89 -2.00
CA VAL A 37 21.82 2.77 -1.56
C VAL A 37 21.21 2.22 -0.27
N LEU A 38 20.99 0.91 -0.19
CA LEU A 38 20.49 0.25 1.02
C LEU A 38 21.48 0.38 2.18
N GLN A 39 22.79 0.18 1.94
CA GLN A 39 23.84 0.37 2.93
C GLN A 39 23.85 1.80 3.47
N LYS A 40 23.86 2.80 2.59
CA LYS A 40 23.78 4.22 2.99
C LYS A 40 22.53 4.53 3.80
N ALA A 41 21.38 3.94 3.45
CA ALA A 41 20.15 4.13 4.20
C ALA A 41 20.20 3.49 5.60
N VAL A 42 20.79 2.30 5.74
CA VAL A 42 21.01 1.64 7.02
C VAL A 42 21.98 2.44 7.89
N ASP A 43 23.07 2.92 7.32
CA ASP A 43 24.07 3.72 8.04
C ASP A 43 23.50 5.06 8.49
N ALA A 44 22.76 5.75 7.61
CA ALA A 44 22.06 6.99 7.94
C ALA A 44 21.01 6.81 9.04
N ALA A 45 20.42 5.62 9.16
CA ALA A 45 19.50 5.29 10.23
C ALA A 45 20.20 5.05 11.58
N GLY A 46 21.54 4.95 11.62
CA GLY A 46 22.32 4.58 12.81
C GLY A 46 22.57 3.07 12.92
N GLY A 47 22.59 2.37 11.79
CA GLY A 47 22.77 0.92 11.72
C GLY A 47 21.60 0.15 12.36
N LYS A 48 21.89 -1.07 12.81
CA LYS A 48 20.93 -1.98 13.45
C LYS A 48 20.18 -1.35 14.63
N ASP A 49 20.91 -0.75 15.56
CA ASP A 49 20.33 -0.15 16.77
C ASP A 49 19.53 1.12 16.46
N GLY A 50 20.00 1.87 15.45
CA GLY A 50 19.30 2.97 14.85
C GLY A 50 17.92 2.55 14.34
N LEU A 51 17.86 1.57 13.42
CA LEU A 51 16.61 1.05 12.83
C LEU A 51 15.57 0.59 13.87
N GLN A 52 16.01 0.00 14.98
CA GLN A 52 15.11 -0.40 16.06
C GLN A 52 14.45 0.81 16.75
N LYS A 53 15.21 1.89 16.92
CA LYS A 53 14.80 3.12 17.62
C LYS A 53 14.19 4.18 16.70
N VAL A 54 14.31 4.05 15.38
CA VAL A 54 13.74 5.01 14.42
C VAL A 54 12.25 5.16 14.66
N THR A 55 11.85 6.37 15.05
CA THR A 55 10.47 6.85 14.95
C THR A 55 10.50 7.89 13.85
N PRO A 56 10.14 7.53 12.60
CA PRO A 56 10.34 8.45 11.49
C PRO A 56 9.43 9.66 11.66
N ARG A 57 10.01 10.86 11.66
CA ARG A 57 9.24 12.07 11.41
C ARG A 57 8.83 12.04 9.94
N CYS A 58 7.58 11.67 9.70
CA CYS A 58 7.07 11.48 8.35
C CYS A 58 6.84 12.85 7.69
N ASN A 59 7.74 13.25 6.80
CA ASN A 59 7.51 14.37 5.89
C ASN A 59 6.77 13.88 4.62
N ALA A 60 6.33 14.81 3.76
CA ALA A 60 5.54 14.47 2.58
C ALA A 60 6.26 13.53 1.60
N GLN A 61 7.58 13.68 1.43
CA GLN A 61 8.40 12.82 0.57
C GLN A 61 8.49 11.39 1.12
N MET A 62 8.76 11.24 2.42
CA MET A 62 8.78 9.95 3.10
C MET A 62 7.41 9.27 3.04
N ALA A 63 6.33 10.03 3.24
CA ALA A 63 4.96 9.51 3.10
C ALA A 63 4.68 8.99 1.69
N LEU A 64 5.16 9.69 0.65
CA LEU A 64 5.03 9.25 -0.73
C LEU A 64 5.81 7.95 -0.99
N ALA A 65 7.06 7.87 -0.50
CA ALA A 65 7.88 6.66 -0.63
C ALA A 65 7.26 5.45 0.09
N ILE A 66 6.72 5.65 1.30
CA ILE A 66 6.02 4.60 2.05
C ILE A 66 4.78 4.12 1.28
N ARG A 67 3.98 5.05 0.72
CA ARG A 67 2.81 4.69 -0.10
C ARG A 67 3.19 3.92 -1.35
N HIS A 68 4.27 4.30 -2.02
CA HIS A 68 4.78 3.59 -3.18
C HIS A 68 5.23 2.16 -2.82
N ALA A 69 6.00 2.00 -1.74
CA ALA A 69 6.42 0.67 -1.27
C ALA A 69 5.23 -0.22 -0.89
N ILE A 70 4.22 0.36 -0.23
CA ILE A 70 2.94 -0.29 0.06
C ILE A 70 2.23 -0.76 -1.22
N PHE A 71 2.14 0.12 -2.22
CA PHE A 71 1.55 -0.22 -3.52
C PHE A 71 2.26 -1.39 -4.18
N VAL A 72 3.60 -1.35 -4.27
CA VAL A 72 4.40 -2.44 -4.86
C VAL A 72 4.14 -3.77 -4.15
N GLY A 73 4.01 -3.78 -2.82
CA GLY A 73 3.74 -4.99 -2.04
C GLY A 73 2.32 -5.57 -2.22
N TRP A 74 1.37 -4.79 -2.71
CA TRP A 74 -0.04 -5.18 -2.92
C TRP A 74 -0.55 -4.78 -4.29
N ALA A 75 0.32 -4.89 -5.29
CA ALA A 75 0.00 -4.39 -6.63
C ALA A 75 -1.01 -5.27 -7.38
N ASP A 76 -1.23 -6.52 -6.92
CA ASP A 76 -2.34 -7.38 -7.29
C ASP A 76 -3.70 -6.91 -6.73
N ARG A 77 -3.69 -5.99 -5.76
CA ARG A 77 -4.87 -5.55 -4.99
C ARG A 77 -5.14 -4.08 -5.20
N VAL A 78 -5.37 -3.73 -6.47
CA VAL A 78 -5.65 -2.35 -6.87
C VAL A 78 -7.11 -2.19 -7.24
N ALA A 79 -7.70 -1.06 -6.85
CA ALA A 79 -9.06 -0.71 -7.20
C ALA A 79 -9.15 0.74 -7.69
N ARG A 80 -10.00 0.95 -8.70
CA ARG A 80 -10.30 2.26 -9.28
C ARG A 80 -11.63 2.76 -8.79
N ARG A 81 -11.71 4.04 -8.45
CA ARG A 81 -12.94 4.72 -8.06
C ARG A 81 -13.91 4.73 -9.24
N ILE A 82 -15.15 4.30 -9.00
CA ILE A 82 -16.21 4.35 -10.01
C ILE A 82 -16.68 5.80 -10.12
N THR A 83 -16.60 6.37 -11.31
CA THR A 83 -17.03 7.76 -11.58
C THR A 83 -18.53 7.83 -11.84
N VAL A 84 -19.13 9.01 -11.68
CA VAL A 84 -20.57 9.20 -11.88
C VAL A 84 -20.98 8.90 -13.33
N SER A 85 -20.13 9.20 -14.32
CA SER A 85 -20.40 8.94 -15.74
C SER A 85 -20.48 7.45 -16.07
N GLU A 86 -19.66 6.62 -15.43
CA GLU A 86 -19.70 5.15 -15.58
C GLU A 86 -20.97 4.56 -14.99
N MET A 87 -21.51 5.16 -13.92
CA MET A 87 -22.73 4.69 -13.27
C MET A 87 -23.99 4.91 -14.12
N VAL A 88 -24.02 5.92 -14.99
CA VAL A 88 -25.20 6.23 -15.81
C VAL A 88 -25.41 5.20 -16.93
N ARG A 89 -24.34 4.51 -17.36
CA ARG A 89 -24.42 3.48 -18.40
C ARG A 89 -25.01 2.16 -17.91
N GLU A 90 -24.98 1.87 -16.61
CA GLU A 90 -25.36 0.55 -16.09
C GLU A 90 -26.79 0.48 -15.54
N GLU A 91 -27.44 1.56 -15.09
CA GLU A 91 -28.81 1.48 -14.56
C GLU A 91 -29.68 2.73 -14.78
N SER A 92 -30.71 2.57 -15.61
CA SER A 92 -31.97 3.32 -15.58
C SER A 92 -32.81 2.90 -14.36
N GLY A 93 -32.41 3.33 -13.15
CA GLY A 93 -33.13 2.94 -11.93
C GLY A 93 -32.68 3.68 -10.68
N THR A 94 -33.64 4.30 -10.00
CA THR A 94 -33.53 5.13 -8.79
C THR A 94 -32.71 4.54 -7.64
N THR A 95 -31.45 4.98 -7.43
CA THR A 95 -30.89 5.42 -6.13
C THR A 95 -29.45 5.97 -6.26
N THR A 96 -29.31 7.27 -6.50
CA THR A 96 -28.04 7.96 -6.82
C THR A 96 -27.15 8.32 -5.61
N MET A 97 -27.68 8.28 -4.38
CA MET A 97 -26.96 8.84 -3.21
C MET A 97 -25.98 7.88 -2.51
N ARG A 98 -26.26 6.56 -2.47
CA ARG A 98 -25.46 5.59 -1.69
C ARG A 98 -24.21 5.04 -2.41
N ARG A 99 -24.01 5.36 -3.68
CA ARG A 99 -22.98 4.73 -4.54
C ARG A 99 -21.67 5.53 -4.67
N LYS A 100 -21.60 6.76 -4.13
CA LYS A 100 -20.46 7.70 -4.28
C LYS A 100 -19.12 7.30 -3.62
N ARG A 101 -19.02 6.10 -3.02
CA ARG A 101 -17.81 5.59 -2.35
C ARG A 101 -17.42 4.18 -2.81
N ARG A 102 -17.77 3.83 -4.04
CA ARG A 102 -17.51 2.52 -4.62
C ARG A 102 -16.30 2.54 -5.53
N TYR A 103 -15.55 1.44 -5.48
CA TYR A 103 -14.40 1.18 -6.33
C TYR A 103 -14.61 -0.15 -7.03
N LYS A 104 -14.02 -0.31 -8.20
CA LYS A 104 -13.95 -1.56 -8.95
C LYS A 104 -12.53 -2.09 -8.84
N THR A 105 -12.37 -3.33 -8.37
CA THR A 105 -11.06 -3.99 -8.35
C THR A 105 -10.60 -4.26 -9.78
N LEU A 106 -9.29 -4.16 -10.03
CA LEU A 106 -8.75 -4.38 -11.37
C LEU A 106 -8.86 -5.84 -11.82
N LEU A 107 -8.52 -6.80 -10.94
CA LEU A 107 -8.45 -8.22 -11.32
C LEU A 107 -9.81 -8.93 -11.29
N SER A 108 -10.64 -8.67 -10.28
CA SER A 108 -11.91 -9.38 -10.10
C SER A 108 -13.13 -8.62 -10.61
N SER A 109 -12.96 -7.37 -11.07
CA SER A 109 -14.06 -6.48 -11.45
C SER A 109 -15.13 -6.28 -10.36
N GLN A 110 -14.81 -6.63 -9.12
CA GLN A 110 -15.73 -6.62 -7.99
C GLN A 110 -15.93 -5.20 -7.48
N VAL A 111 -17.18 -4.86 -7.14
CA VAL A 111 -17.53 -3.55 -6.61
C VAL A 111 -17.40 -3.55 -5.09
N CYS A 112 -16.54 -2.68 -4.57
CA CYS A 112 -16.17 -2.64 -3.15
C CYS A 112 -16.33 -1.22 -2.58
N SER A 113 -16.49 -1.13 -1.26
CA SER A 113 -16.61 0.13 -0.51
C SER A 113 -15.38 0.37 0.37
N VAL A 114 -15.00 1.63 0.58
CA VAL A 114 -13.89 1.99 1.48
C VAL A 114 -14.43 2.50 2.83
N ARG A 115 -14.05 1.86 3.94
CA ARG A 115 -14.31 2.31 5.32
C ARG A 115 -13.05 2.84 6.01
N SER A 116 -12.28 3.68 5.33
CA SER A 116 -11.00 4.24 5.82
C SER A 116 -11.06 5.78 5.86
N PRO A 117 -10.25 6.47 6.70
CA PRO A 117 -10.05 7.93 6.59
C PRO A 117 -9.71 8.41 5.18
N VAL A 118 -9.04 7.58 4.39
CA VAL A 118 -8.73 7.82 2.96
C VAL A 118 -10.02 8.01 2.12
N SER A 119 -11.17 7.48 2.56
CA SER A 119 -12.47 7.69 1.93
C SER A 119 -12.93 9.15 1.89
N ARG A 120 -12.34 10.04 2.71
CA ARG A 120 -12.64 11.48 2.70
C ARG A 120 -12.11 12.17 1.45
N ASN A 121 -10.87 11.87 1.08
CA ASN A 121 -10.21 12.44 -0.11
C ASN A 121 -10.68 11.79 -1.41
N ARG A 122 -11.26 10.58 -1.31
CA ARG A 122 -11.76 9.79 -2.44
C ARG A 122 -10.72 9.71 -3.56
N PRO A 123 -9.53 9.16 -3.30
CA PRO A 123 -8.53 9.00 -4.35
C PRO A 123 -9.10 8.22 -5.55
N GLU A 124 -8.59 8.49 -6.74
CA GLU A 124 -9.02 7.76 -7.94
C GLU A 124 -8.55 6.31 -7.90
N TRP A 125 -7.34 6.08 -7.39
CA TRP A 125 -6.71 4.77 -7.32
C TRP A 125 -6.31 4.45 -5.90
N VAL A 126 -6.56 3.20 -5.51
CA VAL A 126 -6.18 2.70 -4.20
C VAL A 126 -5.62 1.28 -4.28
N THR A 127 -4.75 0.95 -3.33
CA THR A 127 -4.43 -0.43 -2.97
C THR A 127 -5.09 -0.79 -1.64
N TYR A 128 -5.37 -2.07 -1.43
CA TYR A 128 -6.02 -2.60 -0.22
C TYR A 128 -5.36 -3.89 0.25
N THR A 129 -5.44 -4.17 1.55
CA THR A 129 -4.90 -5.42 2.09
C THR A 129 -5.86 -6.57 1.90
N THR A 130 -7.14 -6.37 2.16
CA THR A 130 -8.15 -7.43 2.26
C THR A 130 -9.51 -6.92 1.84
N LEU A 131 -10.32 -7.84 1.33
CA LEU A 131 -11.75 -7.64 1.07
C LEU A 131 -12.54 -8.39 2.15
N GLN A 132 -13.45 -7.70 2.82
CA GLN A 132 -14.33 -8.30 3.83
C GLN A 132 -15.80 -8.07 3.48
N GLU A 133 -16.57 -9.16 3.48
CA GLU A 133 -18.02 -9.07 3.37
C GLU A 133 -18.61 -8.48 4.66
N GLY A 134 -19.30 -7.36 4.51
CA GLY A 134 -20.01 -6.73 5.62
C GLY A 134 -21.37 -7.37 5.85
N ARG A 135 -21.94 -7.16 7.05
CA ARG A 135 -23.25 -7.67 7.48
C ARG A 135 -24.43 -7.38 6.52
N THR A 136 -24.29 -6.43 5.62
CA THR A 136 -25.32 -6.04 4.65
C THR A 136 -25.01 -6.55 3.23
N GLY A 137 -24.17 -7.58 3.08
CA GLY A 137 -23.71 -8.12 1.79
C GLY A 137 -22.79 -7.19 0.99
N ASN A 138 -22.33 -6.08 1.60
CA ASN A 138 -21.41 -5.14 0.94
C ASN A 138 -19.96 -5.58 1.16
N ILE A 139 -19.18 -5.76 0.10
CA ILE A 139 -17.73 -5.99 0.20
C ILE A 139 -17.02 -4.67 0.56
N ASN A 140 -16.21 -4.69 1.62
CA ASN A 140 -15.44 -3.55 2.10
C ASN A 140 -13.93 -3.82 1.93
N MET A 141 -13.20 -2.81 1.49
CA MET A 141 -11.73 -2.81 1.47
C MET A 141 -11.18 -2.32 2.80
N GLU A 142 -10.18 -3.01 3.33
CA GLU A 142 -9.44 -2.63 4.54
C GLU A 142 -8.03 -2.11 4.24
N CYS A 143 -7.48 -1.36 5.20
CA CYS A 143 -6.13 -0.78 5.16
C CYS A 143 -5.77 -0.12 3.82
N VAL A 144 -6.71 0.68 3.34
CA VAL A 144 -6.65 1.31 2.01
C VAL A 144 -5.61 2.42 1.96
N THR A 145 -4.77 2.39 0.92
CA THR A 145 -3.74 3.41 0.64
C THR A 145 -3.95 4.00 -0.75
N GLU A 146 -3.80 5.32 -0.88
CA GLU A 146 -3.87 6.03 -2.16
C GLU A 146 -2.68 5.67 -3.08
N VAL A 147 -2.98 5.49 -4.36
CA VAL A 147 -2.01 5.17 -5.41
C VAL A 147 -1.96 6.33 -6.41
N HIS A 148 -0.76 6.77 -6.77
CA HIS A 148 -0.59 7.77 -7.82
C HIS A 148 -0.72 7.12 -9.21
N PRO A 149 -1.42 7.73 -10.18
CA PRO A 149 -1.63 7.13 -11.50
C PRO A 149 -0.34 6.76 -12.24
N SER A 150 0.74 7.53 -12.05
CA SER A 150 2.04 7.25 -12.69
C SER A 150 2.74 5.98 -12.18
N TRP A 151 2.26 5.35 -11.11
CA TRP A 151 2.80 4.07 -10.62
C TRP A 151 2.16 2.87 -11.29
N LEU A 152 1.04 3.09 -12.00
CA LEU A 152 0.31 2.04 -12.70
C LEU A 152 0.89 1.75 -14.09
N THR A 153 1.69 2.67 -14.66
CA THR A 153 2.30 2.51 -15.99
C THR A 153 3.33 1.40 -16.04
N ASP A 154 3.96 1.10 -14.90
CA ASP A 154 4.93 0.00 -14.77
C ASP A 154 4.23 -1.36 -14.57
N PHE A 155 2.91 -1.33 -14.31
CA PHE A 155 2.09 -2.52 -14.24
C PHE A 155 1.55 -2.85 -15.63
N HIS A 156 2.14 -3.86 -16.27
CA HIS A 156 1.63 -4.43 -17.52
C HIS A 156 0.22 -5.01 -17.29
N LEU A 157 -0.79 -4.16 -17.44
CA LEU A 157 -2.21 -4.54 -17.51
C LEU A 157 -2.52 -5.42 -18.73
N ASP A 158 -1.57 -5.58 -19.65
CA ASP A 158 -1.71 -6.36 -20.90
C ASP A 158 -1.51 -7.88 -20.72
N LYS A 159 -1.27 -8.37 -19.49
CA LYS A 159 -1.09 -9.82 -19.21
C LYS A 159 -2.07 -10.39 -18.18
N LEU A 160 -3.19 -9.71 -17.95
CA LEU A 160 -4.30 -10.17 -17.10
C LEU A 160 -5.58 -10.28 -17.95
#